data_AF-A0A3D1GVZ3-F1
#
_entry.id   AF-A0A3D1GVZ3-F1
#
_cell.length_a   1.000
_cell.length_b   1.000
_cell.length_c   1.000
_cell.angle_alpha   90.00
_cell.angle_beta   90.00
_cell.angle_gamma   90.00
#
_symmetry.space_group_name_H-M   'P 1'
#
loop_
_entity.id
_entity.type
_entity.pdbx_description
1 polymer ?
#
loop_
_entity_poly.entity_id
_entity_poly.type
_entity_poly.pdbx_seq_one_letter_code
_entity_poly.pdbx_strand_id
1 'polypeptide(L)'
;MSILYVGGLNTTSNAMKSFVRKLGGELVHHLGGAGKKELSDLPVLVANADAVIVPMDNVSHASALEVKRACKRLQRPFMPIKSSGLGALATALSQFHAG
;
A
#
# COMPACT_ATOMS: atom_id res chain seq x y z
N MET A 1 3.85 -13.48 -0.09
CA MET A 1 4.04 -12.05 -0.39
C MET A 1 2.96 -11.23 0.31
N SER A 2 3.34 -10.33 1.21
CA SER A 2 2.44 -9.40 1.90
C SER A 2 2.59 -8.00 1.33
N ILE A 3 1.49 -7.42 0.84
CA ILE A 3 1.46 -6.08 0.26
C ILE A 3 0.67 -5.15 1.19
N LEU A 4 1.30 -4.08 1.64
CA LEU A 4 0.61 -2.99 2.33
C LEU A 4 0.08 -1.99 1.30
N TYR A 5 -1.21 -1.72 1.33
CA TYR A 5 -1.87 -0.73 0.50
C TYR A 5 -2.34 0.43 1.39
N VAL A 6 -1.83 1.65 1.18
CA VAL A 6 -2.09 2.81 2.05
C VAL A 6 -2.85 3.89 1.31
N GLY A 7 -4.14 4.05 1.65
CA GLY A 7 -5.07 4.94 0.95
C GLY A 7 -6.13 4.17 0.17
N GLY A 8 -6.80 4.85 -0.75
CA GLY A 8 -7.80 4.28 -1.65
C GLY A 8 -9.17 4.09 -1.03
N LEU A 9 -10.11 3.65 -1.87
CA LEU A 9 -11.51 3.48 -1.51
C LEU A 9 -11.75 2.14 -0.79
N ASN A 10 -12.45 2.18 0.35
CA ASN A 10 -12.82 0.97 1.10
C ASN A 10 -13.68 -0.01 0.30
N THR A 11 -14.53 0.51 -0.59
CA THR A 11 -15.47 -0.29 -1.38
C THR A 11 -14.78 -1.27 -2.34
N THR A 12 -13.53 -0.99 -2.74
CA THR A 12 -12.76 -1.87 -3.64
C THR A 12 -11.80 -2.81 -2.90
N SER A 13 -11.64 -2.66 -1.58
CA SER A 13 -10.67 -3.42 -0.77
C SER A 13 -10.85 -4.94 -0.91
N ASN A 14 -12.10 -5.43 -0.97
CA ASN A 14 -12.38 -6.86 -1.13
C ASN A 14 -11.96 -7.41 -2.50
N ALA A 15 -12.21 -6.66 -3.58
CA ALA A 15 -11.80 -7.05 -4.92
C ALA A 15 -10.28 -7.06 -5.06
N MET A 16 -9.61 -6.05 -4.47
CA MET A 16 -8.15 -5.96 -4.44
C MET A 16 -7.53 -7.10 -3.63
N LYS A 17 -8.05 -7.39 -2.43
CA LYS A 17 -7.63 -8.54 -1.60
C LYS A 17 -7.80 -9.85 -2.35
N SER A 18 -8.94 -10.06 -3.01
CA SER A 18 -9.19 -11.25 -3.82
C SER A 18 -8.19 -11.37 -4.98
N PHE A 19 -7.89 -10.27 -5.66
CA PHE A 19 -6.91 -10.24 -6.74
C PHE A 19 -5.50 -10.61 -6.26
N VAL A 20 -5.00 -9.99 -5.18
CA VAL A 20 -3.67 -10.31 -4.64
C VAL A 20 -3.61 -11.76 -4.14
N ARG A 21 -4.70 -12.26 -3.54
CA ARG A 21 -4.79 -13.67 -3.11
C ARG A 21 -4.74 -14.66 -4.27
N LYS A 22 -5.34 -14.33 -5.42
CA LYS A 22 -5.21 -15.14 -6.64
C LYS A 22 -3.77 -15.21 -7.16
N LEU A 23 -2.95 -14.22 -6.85
CA LEU A 23 -1.52 -14.19 -7.14
C LEU A 23 -0.67 -14.86 -6.03
N GLY A 24 -1.29 -15.51 -5.04
CA GLY A 24 -0.58 -16.17 -3.93
C GLY A 24 -0.07 -15.21 -2.84
N GLY A 25 -0.55 -13.96 -2.82
CA GLY A 25 -0.19 -12.97 -1.83
C GLY A 25 -1.32 -12.62 -0.84
N GLU A 26 -1.02 -11.69 0.05
CA GLU A 26 -1.98 -11.07 0.95
C GLU A 26 -1.94 -9.54 0.81
N LEU A 27 -3.08 -8.90 1.02
CA LEU A 27 -3.20 -7.44 0.95
C LEU A 27 -3.68 -6.91 2.30
N VAL A 28 -2.81 -6.17 2.97
CA VAL A 28 -3.12 -5.39 4.17
C VAL A 28 -3.51 -3.98 3.72
N HIS A 29 -4.68 -3.50 4.12
CA HIS A 29 -5.19 -2.19 3.72
C HIS A 29 -5.19 -1.24 4.91
N HIS A 30 -4.62 -0.05 4.72
CA HIS A 30 -4.66 1.07 5.67
C HIS A 30 -5.32 2.28 5.01
N LEU A 31 -6.20 2.99 5.73
CA LEU A 31 -7.01 4.10 5.17
C LEU A 31 -6.18 5.29 4.70
N GLY A 32 -5.00 5.49 5.28
CA GLY A 32 -4.11 6.59 4.89
C GLY A 32 -4.61 7.96 5.35
N GLY A 33 -5.33 8.03 6.48
CA GLY A 33 -5.70 9.27 7.13
C GLY A 33 -4.57 9.88 7.97
N ALA A 34 -4.76 11.14 8.36
CA ALA A 34 -3.76 11.94 9.06
C ALA A 34 -3.87 11.86 10.60
N GLY A 35 -4.72 10.98 11.15
CA GLY A 35 -4.88 10.82 12.59
C GLY A 35 -3.59 10.33 13.25
N LYS A 36 -3.35 10.75 14.51
CA LYS A 36 -2.13 10.38 15.25
C LYS A 36 -1.90 8.86 15.30
N LYS A 37 -2.97 8.10 15.57
CA LYS A 37 -2.92 6.62 15.61
C LYS A 37 -2.64 6.03 14.23
N GLU A 38 -3.33 6.51 13.20
CA GLU A 38 -3.13 6.06 11.81
C GLU A 38 -1.68 6.27 11.38
N LEU A 39 -1.08 7.41 11.71
CA LEU A 39 0.31 7.69 11.39
C LEU A 39 1.28 6.83 12.21
N SER A 40 1.02 6.60 13.50
CA SER A 40 1.90 5.79 14.35
C SER A 40 1.92 4.30 13.98
N ASP A 41 0.84 3.79 13.37
CA ASP A 41 0.74 2.39 12.98
C ASP A 41 1.53 2.10 11.68
N LEU A 42 1.71 3.10 10.81
CA LEU A 42 2.36 2.93 9.50
C LEU A 42 3.76 2.29 9.56
N PRO A 43 4.71 2.72 10.43
CA PRO A 43 6.02 2.08 10.49
C PRO A 43 5.97 0.59 10.83
N VAL A 44 5.04 0.18 11.69
CA VAL A 44 4.84 -1.23 12.07
C VAL A 44 4.28 -2.02 10.89
N LEU A 45 3.28 -1.46 10.20
CA LEU A 45 2.70 -2.11 9.01
C LEU A 45 3.73 -2.23 7.88
N VAL A 46 4.55 -1.20 7.66
CA VAL A 46 5.63 -1.21 6.66
C VAL A 46 6.67 -2.28 7.01
N ALA A 47 7.05 -2.43 8.28
CA ALA A 47 8.03 -3.43 8.69
C ALA A 47 7.59 -4.88 8.35
N ASN A 48 6.28 -5.14 8.41
CA ASN A 48 5.67 -6.45 8.17
C ASN A 48 5.26 -6.70 6.70
N ALA A 49 5.50 -5.74 5.80
CA ALA A 49 5.15 -5.87 4.38
C ALA A 49 6.39 -6.17 3.53
N ASP A 50 6.21 -6.94 2.47
CA ASP A 50 7.24 -7.18 1.45
C ASP A 50 7.36 -5.98 0.51
N ALA A 51 6.24 -5.27 0.28
CA ALA A 51 6.20 -4.02 -0.46
C ALA A 51 5.02 -3.14 -0.05
N VAL A 52 5.12 -1.84 -0.33
CA VAL A 52 4.09 -0.86 0.01
C VAL A 52 3.62 -0.12 -1.23
N ILE A 53 2.32 -0.15 -1.48
CA ILE A 53 1.65 0.53 -2.58
C ILE A 53 0.86 1.73 -2.04
N VAL A 54 1.02 2.89 -2.67
CA VAL A 54 0.37 4.14 -2.25
C VAL A 54 -0.35 4.80 -3.43
N PRO A 55 -1.69 4.75 -3.51
CA PRO A 55 -2.47 5.55 -4.45
C PRO A 55 -2.42 7.05 -4.10
N MET A 56 -1.81 7.84 -4.98
CA MET A 56 -1.59 9.27 -4.73
C MET A 56 -2.85 10.15 -4.92
N ASP A 57 -3.91 9.61 -5.51
CA ASP A 57 -5.22 10.26 -5.66
C ASP A 57 -6.11 10.15 -4.41
N ASN A 58 -5.76 9.25 -3.49
CA ASN A 58 -6.59 8.96 -2.33
C ASN A 58 -5.73 8.55 -1.12
N VAL A 59 -4.90 9.48 -0.65
CA VAL A 59 -4.10 9.30 0.57
C VAL A 59 -3.84 10.68 1.18
N SER A 60 -3.80 10.78 2.51
CA SER A 60 -3.38 12.03 3.13
C SER A 60 -1.89 12.29 2.88
N HIS A 61 -1.52 13.57 2.73
CA HIS A 61 -0.11 13.95 2.57
C HIS A 61 0.76 13.46 3.74
N ALA A 62 0.21 13.48 4.96
CA ALA A 62 0.89 13.00 6.16
C ALA A 62 1.20 11.50 6.08
N SER A 63 0.24 10.66 5.69
CA SER A 63 0.47 9.23 5.54
C SER A 63 1.45 8.92 4.41
N ALA A 64 1.33 9.59 3.25
CA ALA A 64 2.24 9.38 2.14
C ALA A 64 3.70 9.69 2.53
N LEU A 65 3.90 10.78 3.27
CA LEU A 65 5.21 11.17 3.79
C LEU A 65 5.74 10.17 4.83
N GLU A 66 4.89 9.71 5.75
CA GLU A 66 5.28 8.76 6.79
C GLU A 66 5.62 7.38 6.19
N VAL A 67 4.80 6.88 5.27
CA VAL A 67 5.11 5.63 4.53
C VAL A 67 6.43 5.77 3.79
N LYS A 68 6.64 6.86 3.04
CA LYS A 68 7.89 7.06 2.29
C LYS A 68 9.11 7.05 3.21
N ARG A 69 9.01 7.69 4.39
CA ARG A 69 10.07 7.70 5.41
C ARG A 69 10.30 6.31 5.99
N ALA A 70 9.24 5.61 6.37
CA ALA A 70 9.30 4.26 6.93
C ALA A 70 9.90 3.26 5.92
N CYS A 71 9.43 3.28 4.66
CA CYS A 71 9.98 2.44 3.59
C CYS A 71 11.47 2.70 3.37
N LYS A 72 11.89 3.97 3.31
CA LYS A 72 13.32 4.31 3.17
C LYS A 72 14.14 3.79 4.35
N ARG A 73 13.65 3.97 5.58
CA ARG A 73 14.34 3.55 6.81
C ARG A 73 14.44 2.03 6.95
N LEU A 74 13.40 1.31 6.55
CA LEU A 74 13.28 -0.15 6.69
C LEU A 74 13.66 -0.90 5.41
N GLN A 75 14.16 -0.18 4.39
CA GLN A 75 14.53 -0.72 3.08
C GLN A 75 13.39 -1.53 2.43
N ARG A 76 12.15 -1.05 2.59
CA ARG A 76 10.98 -1.65 1.93
C ARG A 76 10.71 -0.98 0.59
N PRO A 77 10.39 -1.75 -0.47
CA PRO A 77 9.92 -1.20 -1.73
C PRO A 77 8.74 -0.24 -1.54
N PHE A 78 8.88 0.97 -2.07
CA PHE A 78 7.86 2.01 -2.06
C PHE A 78 7.35 2.22 -3.48
N MET A 79 6.08 1.89 -3.72
CA MET A 79 5.46 1.87 -5.05
C MET A 79 4.28 2.86 -5.10
N PRO A 80 4.53 4.14 -5.43
CA PRO A 80 3.46 5.11 -5.64
C PRO A 80 2.72 4.80 -6.95
N ILE A 81 1.39 4.82 -6.92
CA ILE A 81 0.54 4.65 -8.10
C ILE A 81 -0.36 5.87 -8.29
N LYS A 82 -0.74 6.13 -9.55
CA LYS A 82 -1.51 7.33 -9.92
C LYS A 82 -2.98 7.29 -9.49
N SER A 83 -3.56 6.09 -9.33
CA SER A 83 -4.97 5.95 -8.98
C SER A 83 -5.25 4.77 -8.06
N SER A 84 -6.36 4.85 -7.32
CA SER A 84 -6.76 3.78 -6.39
C SER A 84 -7.48 2.59 -7.03
N GLY A 85 -7.49 2.49 -8.36
CA GLY A 85 -8.23 1.46 -9.10
C GLY A 85 -7.53 0.10 -9.14
N LEU A 86 -8.30 -0.97 -9.35
CA LEU A 86 -7.78 -2.34 -9.45
C LEU A 86 -6.77 -2.51 -10.59
N GLY A 87 -6.95 -1.81 -11.72
CA GLY A 87 -6.01 -1.86 -12.84
C GLY A 87 -4.64 -1.28 -12.48
N ALA A 88 -4.59 -0.16 -11.74
CA ALA A 88 -3.33 0.44 -11.28
C ALA A 88 -2.61 -0.49 -10.28
N LEU A 89 -3.36 -1.14 -9.39
CA LEU A 89 -2.82 -2.18 -8.50
C LEU A 89 -2.22 -3.35 -9.30
N ALA A 90 -2.95 -3.86 -10.30
CA ALA A 90 -2.49 -4.96 -11.14
C ALA A 90 -1.18 -4.62 -11.87
N THR A 91 -1.10 -3.43 -12.47
CA THR A 91 0.13 -2.96 -13.13
C THR A 91 1.31 -2.88 -12.15
N ALA A 92 1.11 -2.33 -10.95
CA ALA A 92 2.16 -2.22 -9.94
C ALA A 92 2.67 -3.60 -9.47
N LEU A 93 1.76 -4.56 -9.27
CA LEU A 93 2.13 -5.93 -8.86
C LEU A 93 2.87 -6.68 -9.98
N SER A 94 2.47 -6.51 -11.23
CA SER A 94 3.21 -7.09 -12.36
C SER A 94 4.63 -6.53 -12.47
N GLN A 95 4.83 -5.24 -12.18
CA GLN A 95 6.16 -4.62 -12.15
C GLN A 95 7.00 -5.12 -10.96
N PHE A 96 6.37 -5.35 -9.81
CA PHE A 96 7.05 -5.89 -8.63
C PHE A 96 7.55 -7.33 -8.85
N HIS A 97 6.76 -8.19 -9.50
CA HIS A 97 7.17 -9.57 -9.80
C HIS A 97 8.21 -9.70 -10.91
N ALA A 98 8.39 -8.67 -11.73
CA ALA A 98 9.31 -8.69 -12.86
C ALA A 98 10.76 -8.31 -12.50
N GLY A 99 11.02 -7.94 -11.24
CA GLY A 99 12.35 -7.62 -10.70
C GLY A 99 12.80 -8.64 -9.68
#